data_AF-A0A948B8U2-F1
#
_entry.id   AF-A0A948B8U2-F1
#
_cell.length_a   1.000
_cell.length_b   1.000
_cell.length_c   1.000
_cell.angle_alpha   90.00
_cell.angle_beta   90.00
_cell.angle_gamma   90.00
#
_symmetry.space_group_name_H-M   'P 1'
#
loop_
_entity.id
_entity.type
_entity.pdbx_description
1 polymer ?
#
loop_
_entity_poly.entity_id
_entity_poly.type
_entity_poly.pdbx_seq_one_letter_code
_entity_poly.pdbx_strand_id
1 'polypeptide(L)' 'MNLIHNREKQEMKFYPMERIMSVDDQDNCIRIATTGIHLARKIGEGLVHSYQGQLQFTDGDAEKNIRVIWERD' A
#
# COMPACT_ATOMS: atom_id res chain seq x y z
N MET A 1 -7.49 -7.97 -5.49
CA MET A 1 -6.20 -8.56 -5.03
C MET A 1 -5.06 -8.54 -6.05
N ASN A 2 -5.24 -8.95 -7.33
CA ASN A 2 -4.10 -9.16 -8.26
C ASN A 2 -3.13 -7.98 -8.42
N LEU A 3 -3.63 -6.74 -8.45
CA LEU A 3 -2.80 -5.54 -8.56
C LEU A 3 -1.77 -5.44 -7.41
N ILE A 4 -2.20 -5.72 -6.18
CA ILE A 4 -1.41 -5.52 -4.97
C ILE A 4 -0.24 -6.52 -4.94
N HIS A 5 -0.51 -7.80 -5.20
CA HIS A 5 0.54 -8.83 -5.27
C HIS A 5 1.49 -8.64 -6.45
N ASN A 6 1.01 -8.11 -7.58
CA ASN A 6 1.87 -7.79 -8.70
C ASN A 6 2.84 -6.64 -8.34
N ARG A 7 2.40 -5.66 -7.56
CA ARG A 7 3.26 -4.58 -7.07
C ARG A 7 4.26 -5.04 -6.03
N GLU A 8 3.87 -5.90 -5.11
CA GLU A 8 4.79 -6.56 -4.19
C GLU A 8 5.94 -7.25 -4.94
N LYS A 9 5.63 -8.10 -5.93
CA LYS A 9 6.64 -8.79 -6.73
C LYS A 9 7.58 -7.84 -7.49
N GLN A 10 7.10 -6.68 -7.92
CA GLN A 10 7.92 -5.68 -8.60
C GLN A 10 8.85 -4.97 -7.62
N GLU A 11 8.33 -4.54 -6.47
CA GLU A 11 9.11 -3.84 -5.44
C GLU A 11 10.17 -4.72 -4.81
N MET A 12 9.93 -6.03 -4.67
CA MET A 12 10.93 -6.99 -4.18
C MET A 12 12.25 -6.99 -4.96
N LYS A 13 12.27 -6.50 -6.20
CA LYS A 13 13.50 -6.34 -6.99
C LYS A 13 14.43 -5.26 -6.44
N PHE A 14 13.86 -4.23 -5.80
CA PHE A 14 14.60 -3.08 -5.25
C PHE A 14 14.65 -3.10 -3.72
N TYR A 15 13.59 -3.62 -3.08
CA TYR A 15 13.42 -3.72 -1.64
C TYR A 15 13.13 -5.17 -1.24
N PRO A 16 14.15 -6.05 -1.26
CA PRO A 16 13.98 -7.49 -1.15
C PRO A 16 13.46 -7.98 0.20
N MET A 17 13.41 -7.13 1.22
CA MET A 17 12.81 -7.43 2.54
C MET A 17 11.36 -6.94 2.67
N GLU A 18 10.87 -6.08 1.75
CA GLU A 18 9.52 -5.55 1.84
C GLU A 18 8.47 -6.57 1.38
N ARG A 19 7.44 -6.76 2.19
CA ARG A 19 6.36 -7.74 2.00
C ARG A 19 5.04 -7.19 2.47
N ILE A 20 3.95 -7.74 1.94
CA ILE A 20 2.61 -7.61 2.52
C ILE A 20 2.54 -8.56 3.73
N MET A 21 2.27 -8.00 4.91
CA MET A 21 2.09 -8.78 6.14
C MET A 21 0.67 -9.33 6.26
N SER A 22 -0.33 -8.50 5.96
CA SER A 22 -1.73 -8.89 6.00
C SER A 22 -2.57 -8.10 5.00
N VAL A 23 -3.68 -8.71 4.61
CA VAL A 23 -4.77 -8.07 3.87
C VAL A 23 -6.06 -8.46 4.60
N ASP A 24 -6.63 -7.49 5.29
CA ASP A 24 -7.79 -7.69 6.16
C ASP A 24 -8.98 -6.93 5.56
N ASP A 25 -10.05 -7.65 5.29
CA ASP A 25 -11.34 -7.05 4.95
C ASP A 25 -11.94 -6.47 6.24
N GLN A 26 -12.33 -5.19 6.21
CA GLN A 26 -13.05 -4.52 7.27
C GLN A 26 -14.39 -4.06 6.70
N ASP A 27 -15.38 -3.81 7.55
CA ASP A 27 -16.78 -3.57 7.14
C ASP A 27 -16.94 -2.56 5.99
N ASN A 28 -16.04 -1.57 5.89
CA ASN A 28 -16.12 -0.50 4.90
C ASN A 28 -14.83 -0.25 4.10
N CYS A 29 -13.77 -1.03 4.31
CA CYS A 29 -12.49 -0.84 3.62
C CYS A 29 -11.61 -2.09 3.67
N ILE A 30 -10.57 -2.11 2.83
CA ILE A 30 -9.54 -3.15 2.88
C ILE A 30 -8.31 -2.56 3.56
N ARG A 31 -7.85 -3.18 4.65
CA ARG A 31 -6.61 -2.81 5.34
C ARG A 31 -5.47 -3.67 4.85
N ILE A 32 -4.37 -3.04 4.42
CA ILE A 32 -3.16 -3.72 3.99
C ILE A 32 -2.02 -3.29 4.90
N ALA A 33 -1.33 -4.25 5.52
CA ALA A 33 -0.13 -4.00 6.30
C ALA A 33 1.11 -4.44 5.51
N THR A 34 2.18 -3.63 5.52
CA THR A 34 3.45 -3.93 4.83
C THR A 34 4.62 -3.79 5.79
N THR A 35 5.73 -4.49 5.52
CA THR A 35 6.97 -4.39 6.31
C THR A 35 7.79 -3.13 6.04
N GLY A 36 7.42 -2.34 5.01
CA GLY A 36 8.12 -1.10 4.69
C GLY A 36 7.28 -0.10 3.89
N ILE A 37 7.81 1.12 3.83
CA ILE A 37 7.11 2.32 3.33
C ILE A 37 7.04 2.37 1.80
N HIS A 38 7.99 1.76 1.09
CA HIS A 38 8.07 1.86 -0.36
C HIS A 38 6.93 1.08 -1.01
N LEU A 39 6.69 -0.14 -0.54
CA LEU A 39 5.60 -0.99 -0.97
C LEU A 39 4.24 -0.36 -0.67
N ALA A 40 4.04 0.20 0.53
CA ALA A 40 2.79 0.90 0.88
C ALA A 40 2.49 2.03 -0.10
N ARG A 41 3.49 2.87 -0.42
CA ARG A 41 3.35 3.97 -1.39
C ARG A 41 3.05 3.45 -2.79
N LYS A 42 3.75 2.42 -3.26
CA LYS A 42 3.56 1.85 -4.61
C LYS A 42 2.21 1.16 -4.81
N ILE A 43 1.65 0.58 -3.75
CA ILE A 43 0.29 0.06 -3.77
C ILE A 43 -0.70 1.22 -3.95
N GLY A 44 -0.60 2.27 -3.13
CA GLY A 44 -1.45 3.45 -3.24
C GLY A 44 -1.39 4.13 -4.61
N GLU A 45 -0.17 4.40 -5.12
CA GLU A 45 0.04 4.96 -6.46
C GLU A 45 -0.54 4.05 -7.56
N GLY A 46 -0.44 2.73 -7.40
CA GLY A 46 -1.03 1.77 -8.31
C GLY A 46 -2.55 1.82 -8.37
N LEU A 47 -3.20 2.05 -7.22
CA LEU A 47 -4.65 2.20 -7.13
C LEU A 47 -5.12 3.45 -7.87
N VAL A 48 -4.51 4.60 -7.63
CA VAL A 48 -4.82 5.85 -8.36
C VAL A 48 -4.64 5.66 -9.86
N HIS A 49 -3.52 5.05 -10.28
CA HIS A 49 -3.26 4.85 -11.70
C HIS A 49 -4.27 3.91 -12.38
N SER A 50 -4.74 2.88 -11.68
CA SER A 50 -5.61 1.85 -12.26
C SER A 50 -7.10 2.17 -12.12
N TYR A 51 -7.48 2.91 -11.08
CA TYR A 51 -8.87 3.09 -10.65
C TYR A 51 -9.25 4.54 -10.34
N GLN A 52 -8.36 5.51 -10.59
CA GLN A 52 -8.53 6.92 -10.22
C GLN A 52 -8.75 7.09 -8.70
N GLY A 53 -9.22 8.25 -8.25
CA GLY A 53 -9.48 8.53 -6.82
C GLY A 53 -8.39 9.36 -6.14
N GLN A 54 -8.61 9.65 -4.85
CA GLN A 54 -7.75 10.49 -4.03
C GLN A 54 -6.81 9.62 -3.19
N LEU A 55 -5.56 10.06 -3.06
CA LEU A 55 -4.52 9.37 -2.30
C LEU A 55 -3.89 10.33 -1.30
N GLN A 56 -3.87 9.93 -0.04
CA GLN A 56 -3.35 10.70 1.07
C GLN A 56 -2.23 9.92 1.76
N PHE A 57 -1.17 10.64 2.14
CA PHE A 57 -0.03 10.10 2.87
C PHE A 57 0.07 10.80 4.22
N THR A 58 0.25 10.01 5.28
CA THR A 58 0.52 10.54 6.62
C THR A 58 1.73 9.79 7.18
N ASP A 59 2.82 10.51 7.44
CA ASP A 59 3.96 9.98 8.19
C ASP A 59 3.51 9.68 9.63
N GLY A 60 3.96 8.57 10.20
CA GLY A 60 3.65 8.28 11.60
C GLY A 60 4.74 8.77 12.55
N ASP A 61 4.42 8.73 13.84
CA ASP A 61 5.26 9.22 14.94
C ASP A 61 6.59 8.47 15.15
N ALA A 62 6.77 7.29 14.56
CA ALA A 62 7.95 6.44 14.76
C ALA A 62 8.83 6.39 13.51
N GLU A 63 10.12 6.10 13.70
CA GLU A 63 11.09 6.05 12.61
C GLU A 63 10.66 5.03 11.54
N LYS A 64 10.15 5.56 10.42
CA LYS A 64 9.85 4.88 9.14
C LYS A 64 8.53 4.11 9.06
N ASN A 65 7.42 4.69 9.51
CA ASN A 65 6.09 4.23 9.10
C ASN A 65 5.35 5.28 8.26
N ILE A 66 4.47 4.79 7.37
CA ILE A 66 3.58 5.63 6.58
C ILE A 66 2.18 5.04 6.61
N ARG A 67 1.18 5.89 6.77
CA ARG A 67 -0.22 5.55 6.52
C ARG A 67 -0.60 6.07 5.15
N VAL A 68 -1.14 5.17 4.34
CA VAL A 68 -1.61 5.46 2.98
C VAL A 68 -3.11 5.25 2.98
N ILE A 69 -3.87 6.28 2.65
CA ILE A 69 -5.33 6.22 2.52
C ILE A 69 -5.67 6.52 1.07
N TRP A 70 -6.40 5.61 0.45
CA TRP A 70 -6.93 5.80 -0.90
C TRP A 70 -8.45 5.65 -0.85
N GLU A 71 -9.13 6.56 -1.53
CA GLU A 71 -10.58 6.61 -1.61
C GLU A 71 -11.03 6.98 -3.04
N ARG A 72 -12.17 6.44 -3.44
CA ARG A 72 -12.84 6.74 -4.71
C ARG A 72 -14.32 6.93 -4.44
N ASP A 73 -14.92 7.91 -5.12
CA ASP A 73 -16.37 8.10 -5.16
C ASP A 73 -17.05 7.04 -6.05
#